data_AF-A0AAD0S0P0-F1
#
_entry.id   AF-A0AAD0S0P0-F1
#
_cell.length_a   1.000
_cell.length_b   1.000
_cell.length_c   1.000
_cell.angle_alpha   90.00
_cell.angle_beta   90.00
_cell.angle_gamma   90.00
#
_symmetry.space_group_name_H-M   'P 1'
#
loop_
_entity.id
_entity.type
_entity.pdbx_description
1 polymer ?
#
loop_
_entity_poly.entity_id
_entity_poly.type
_entity_poly.pdbx_seq_one_letter_code
_entity_poly.pdbx_strand_id
1 'polypeptide(L)'
;MQQPNANPNHLPNGFSYQAQALSAQKSLDLFYYLEQNLHWQQPEITVYGKRHVIPRLQCFIADENVNYAYSGSTLIVEPWPDVLDAMRKRLTAQLQIPFNALLVNLYRDGHDCMGWHSDDEPELGKQPTIASISLGAERVFKIKHKHTNEQQSIVLQSGSCLVMNGTSQRDYLHSLPKQQKLKHPRINLTFRSIM
;
A
#
# COMPACT_ATOMS: atom_id res chain seq x y z
N MET A 1 -9.17 11.20 21.90
CA MET A 1 -8.65 9.94 22.49
C MET A 1 -7.87 9.21 21.41
N GLN A 2 -6.55 9.06 21.58
CA GLN A 2 -5.76 8.18 20.70
C GLN A 2 -6.25 6.76 20.97
N GLN A 3 -6.77 6.08 19.94
CA GLN A 3 -7.05 4.65 20.07
C GLN A 3 -5.72 3.96 20.39
N PRO A 4 -5.69 3.02 21.35
CA PRO A 4 -4.47 2.28 21.64
C PRO A 4 -3.96 1.62 20.36
N ASN A 5 -2.65 1.73 20.11
CA ASN A 5 -2.00 0.96 19.05
C ASN A 5 -2.36 -0.50 19.28
N ALA A 6 -2.99 -1.15 18.30
CA ALA A 6 -3.22 -2.59 18.37
C ALA A 6 -1.86 -3.27 18.54
N ASN A 7 -1.81 -4.24 19.44
CA ASN A 7 -0.66 -5.12 19.54
C ASN A 7 -0.47 -5.77 18.15
N PRO A 8 0.69 -5.63 17.48
CA PRO A 8 0.92 -6.24 16.17
C PRO A 8 0.71 -7.76 16.16
N ASN A 9 0.68 -8.40 17.33
CA ASN A 9 0.37 -9.82 17.51
C ASN A 9 -1.14 -10.15 17.50
N HIS A 10 -2.04 -9.16 17.39
CA HIS A 10 -3.51 -9.35 17.45
C HIS A 10 -4.23 -8.60 16.31
N LEU A 11 -3.71 -8.73 15.10
CA LEU A 11 -4.42 -8.28 13.90
C LEU A 11 -5.54 -9.26 13.53
N PRO A 12 -6.57 -8.83 12.77
CA PRO A 12 -7.62 -9.73 12.34
C PRO A 12 -7.08 -10.83 11.41
N ASN A 13 -7.84 -11.91 11.27
CA ASN A 13 -7.53 -12.96 10.31
C ASN A 13 -7.34 -12.36 8.91
N GLY A 14 -6.31 -12.82 8.21
CA GLY A 14 -5.92 -12.29 6.90
C GLY A 14 -4.95 -11.11 6.97
N PHE A 15 -4.51 -10.67 8.16
CA PHE A 15 -3.48 -9.64 8.32
C PHE A 15 -2.29 -10.18 9.11
N SER A 16 -1.08 -9.97 8.61
CA SER A 16 0.16 -10.26 9.35
C SER A 16 1.16 -9.12 9.18
N TYR A 17 1.90 -8.82 10.24
CA TYR A 17 2.80 -7.66 10.28
C TYR A 17 4.18 -8.04 10.78
N GLN A 18 5.20 -7.57 10.07
CA GLN A 18 6.61 -7.68 10.43
C GLN A 18 7.22 -6.29 10.50
N ALA A 19 7.56 -5.84 11.72
CA ALA A 19 8.06 -4.48 11.96
C ALA A 19 9.42 -4.19 11.28
N GLN A 20 10.29 -5.19 11.21
CA GLN A 20 11.67 -5.07 10.71
C GLN A 20 11.91 -5.99 9.51
N ALA A 21 11.07 -5.85 8.48
CA ALA A 21 11.26 -6.58 7.22
C ALA A 21 12.49 -6.08 6.45
N LEU A 22 12.80 -4.79 6.59
CA LEU A 22 14.04 -4.16 6.13
C LEU A 22 14.80 -3.58 7.32
N SER A 23 16.14 -3.64 7.27
CA SER A 23 16.99 -2.88 8.18
C SER A 23 16.78 -1.38 7.99
N ALA A 24 17.00 -0.58 9.04
CA ALA A 24 16.89 0.88 8.98
C ALA A 24 17.66 1.51 7.81
N GLN A 25 18.91 1.10 7.59
CA GLN A 25 19.74 1.62 6.48
C GLN A 25 19.13 1.33 5.11
N LYS A 26 18.81 0.05 4.82
CA LYS A 26 18.14 -0.33 3.56
C LYS A 26 16.82 0.40 3.34
N SER A 27 16.03 0.61 4.40
CA SER A 27 14.78 1.35 4.33
C SER A 27 15.01 2.81 3.92
N LEU A 28 16.02 3.46 4.52
CA LEU A 28 16.38 4.84 4.24
C LEU A 28 16.94 5.02 2.82
N ASP A 29 17.86 4.14 2.41
CA ASP A 29 18.46 4.19 1.07
C ASP A 29 17.40 3.98 -0.01
N LEU A 30 16.51 2.99 0.20
CA LEU A 30 15.42 2.71 -0.73
C LEU A 30 14.43 3.89 -0.78
N PHE A 31 14.12 4.51 0.37
CA PHE A 31 13.26 5.69 0.40
C PHE A 31 13.78 6.80 -0.52
N TYR A 32 15.05 7.22 -0.34
CA TYR A 32 15.61 8.31 -1.14
C TYR A 32 15.77 7.95 -2.62
N TYR A 33 16.18 6.72 -2.91
CA TYR A 33 16.25 6.23 -4.28
C TYR A 33 14.89 6.34 -4.97
N LEU A 34 13.82 5.83 -4.36
CA LEU A 34 12.49 5.82 -4.98
C LEU A 34 11.90 7.24 -5.09
N GLU A 35 12.07 8.07 -4.07
CA GLU A 35 11.60 9.46 -4.09
C GLU A 35 12.18 10.22 -5.29
N GLN A 36 13.45 10.00 -5.61
CA GLN A 36 14.17 10.72 -6.67
C GLN A 36 14.01 10.10 -8.06
N ASN A 37 13.83 8.77 -8.16
CA ASN A 37 13.96 8.06 -9.44
C ASN A 37 12.63 7.55 -10.02
N LEU A 38 11.53 7.56 -9.28
CA LEU A 38 10.24 7.14 -9.82
C LEU A 38 9.52 8.28 -10.57
N HIS A 39 8.87 7.92 -11.67
CA HIS A 39 8.00 8.82 -12.42
C HIS A 39 6.65 9.00 -11.72
N TRP A 40 6.60 9.93 -10.77
CA TRP A 40 5.41 10.19 -9.97
C TRP A 40 4.28 10.81 -10.78
N GLN A 41 3.10 10.22 -10.67
CA GLN A 41 1.84 10.67 -11.27
C GLN A 41 0.87 11.13 -10.16
N GLN A 42 0.01 12.10 -10.46
CA GLN A 42 -1.08 12.53 -9.56
C GLN A 42 -2.40 12.59 -10.34
N PRO A 43 -3.04 11.43 -10.62
CA PRO A 43 -4.25 11.40 -11.42
C PRO A 43 -5.44 12.09 -10.71
N GLU A 44 -6.42 12.45 -11.52
CA GLU A 44 -7.72 12.89 -11.04
C GLU A 44 -8.72 11.73 -11.08
N ILE A 45 -9.54 11.63 -10.03
CA ILE A 45 -10.64 10.69 -9.94
C ILE A 45 -11.96 11.44 -9.89
N THR A 46 -13.02 10.82 -10.40
CA THR A 46 -14.38 11.35 -10.28
C THR A 46 -15.06 10.74 -9.07
N VAL A 47 -15.38 11.56 -8.07
CA VAL A 47 -16.11 11.15 -6.85
C VAL A 47 -17.37 12.00 -6.75
N TYR A 48 -18.54 11.35 -6.68
CA TYR A 48 -19.85 12.03 -6.67
C TYR A 48 -20.03 13.05 -7.82
N GLY A 49 -19.55 12.70 -9.02
CA GLY A 49 -19.66 13.56 -10.21
C GLY A 49 -18.69 14.74 -10.25
N LYS A 50 -17.79 14.89 -9.26
CA LYS A 50 -16.77 15.94 -9.23
C LYS A 50 -15.38 15.34 -9.41
N ARG A 51 -14.54 16.01 -10.21
CA ARG A 51 -13.14 15.64 -10.40
C ARG A 51 -12.31 16.13 -9.23
N HIS A 52 -11.52 15.24 -8.66
CA HIS A 52 -10.63 15.50 -7.55
C HIS A 52 -9.26 14.91 -7.83
N VAL A 53 -8.22 15.70 -7.65
CA VAL A 53 -6.85 15.20 -7.64
C VAL A 53 -6.69 14.27 -6.44
N ILE A 54 -6.12 13.08 -6.64
CA ILE A 54 -5.88 12.18 -5.51
C ILE A 54 -4.88 12.80 -4.53
N PRO A 55 -5.09 12.68 -3.21
CA PRO A 55 -4.23 13.30 -2.20
C PRO A 55 -3.02 12.41 -1.89
N ARG A 56 -2.21 12.12 -2.92
CA ARG A 56 -0.92 11.39 -2.89
C ARG A 56 -0.35 11.33 -4.31
N LEU A 57 0.96 11.12 -4.44
CA LEU A 57 1.55 10.73 -5.72
C LEU A 57 1.56 9.20 -5.85
N GLN A 58 1.51 8.71 -7.07
CA GLN A 58 1.54 7.27 -7.37
C GLN A 58 2.47 6.95 -8.53
N CYS A 59 3.02 5.75 -8.53
CA CYS A 59 3.70 5.16 -9.67
C CYS A 59 3.24 3.70 -9.77
N PHE A 60 2.83 3.27 -10.96
CA PHE A 60 2.37 1.91 -11.19
C PHE A 60 3.40 1.16 -12.02
N ILE A 61 3.91 0.07 -11.46
CA ILE A 61 4.97 -0.74 -12.03
C ILE A 61 4.41 -2.13 -12.25
N ALA A 62 4.55 -2.69 -13.45
CA ALA A 62 4.04 -4.03 -13.73
C ALA A 62 4.83 -4.71 -14.85
N ASP A 63 4.61 -6.03 -14.99
CA ASP A 63 5.08 -6.78 -16.16
C ASP A 63 4.40 -6.26 -17.44
N GLU A 64 5.07 -6.37 -18.59
CA GLU A 64 4.64 -5.76 -19.87
C GLU A 64 3.21 -6.15 -20.32
N ASN A 65 2.73 -7.32 -19.92
CA ASN A 65 1.41 -7.84 -20.31
C ASN A 65 0.29 -7.48 -19.31
N VAL A 66 0.59 -6.73 -18.26
CA VAL A 66 -0.37 -6.39 -17.20
C VAL A 66 -1.05 -5.05 -17.52
N ASN A 67 -2.29 -5.12 -17.98
CA ASN A 67 -3.15 -3.96 -18.12
C ASN A 67 -3.97 -3.78 -16.84
N TYR A 68 -3.73 -2.69 -16.10
CA TYR A 68 -4.48 -2.39 -14.89
C TYR A 68 -5.26 -1.09 -15.03
N ALA A 69 -6.58 -1.17 -14.90
CA ALA A 69 -7.46 0.00 -14.88
C ALA A 69 -7.85 0.33 -13.44
N TYR A 70 -7.18 1.31 -12.82
CA TYR A 70 -7.57 1.78 -11.49
C TYR A 70 -8.59 2.92 -11.60
N SER A 71 -9.80 2.73 -11.06
CA SER A 71 -10.83 3.78 -10.91
C SER A 71 -11.19 4.54 -12.21
N GLY A 72 -11.10 3.88 -13.38
CA GLY A 72 -11.40 4.49 -14.68
C GLY A 72 -10.33 5.46 -15.21
N SER A 73 -9.21 5.62 -14.49
CA SER A 73 -8.04 6.40 -14.90
C SER A 73 -6.91 5.47 -15.31
N THR A 74 -6.45 5.57 -16.56
CA THR A 74 -5.32 4.80 -17.08
C THR A 74 -4.03 5.33 -16.45
N LEU A 75 -3.50 4.62 -15.44
CA LEU A 75 -2.16 4.90 -14.92
C LEU A 75 -1.14 4.51 -15.99
N ILE A 76 -0.10 5.33 -16.17
CA ILE A 76 1.04 4.94 -17.00
C ILE A 76 1.76 3.80 -16.27
N VAL A 77 1.93 2.68 -16.97
CA VAL A 77 2.67 1.50 -16.48
C VAL A 77 4.15 1.74 -16.72
N GLU A 78 4.93 1.67 -15.66
CA GLU A 78 6.39 1.78 -15.68
C GLU A 78 7.04 0.39 -15.61
N PRO A 79 8.20 0.20 -16.23
CA PRO A 79 8.97 -1.04 -16.09
C PRO A 79 9.52 -1.17 -14.67
N TRP A 80 9.86 -2.39 -14.25
CA TRP A 80 10.46 -2.64 -12.94
C TRP A 80 11.88 -2.07 -12.83
N PRO A 81 12.16 -1.18 -11.86
CA PRO A 81 13.53 -0.89 -11.45
C PRO A 81 14.17 -2.13 -10.82
N ASP A 82 15.46 -2.37 -11.08
CA ASP A 82 16.19 -3.57 -10.61
C ASP A 82 16.04 -3.82 -9.11
N VAL A 83 16.07 -2.76 -8.29
CA VAL A 83 15.91 -2.86 -6.84
C VAL A 83 14.52 -3.36 -6.43
N LEU A 84 13.47 -2.95 -7.15
CA LEU A 84 12.11 -3.37 -6.89
C LEU A 84 11.82 -4.76 -7.46
N ASP A 85 12.40 -5.12 -8.60
CA ASP A 85 12.33 -6.48 -9.15
C ASP A 85 13.04 -7.50 -8.24
N ALA A 86 14.21 -7.17 -7.72
CA ALA A 86 14.90 -8.00 -6.75
C ALA A 86 14.06 -8.20 -5.47
N MET A 87 13.36 -7.16 -5.01
CA MET A 87 12.47 -7.26 -3.86
C MET A 87 11.22 -8.10 -4.17
N ARG A 88 10.61 -7.89 -5.33
CA ARG A 88 9.49 -8.70 -5.86
C ARG A 88 9.83 -10.19 -5.86
N LYS A 89 10.97 -10.56 -6.45
CA LYS A 89 11.44 -11.96 -6.51
C LYS A 89 11.59 -12.59 -5.12
N ARG A 90 12.11 -11.84 -4.15
CA ARG A 90 12.22 -12.31 -2.75
C ARG A 90 10.85 -12.51 -2.10
N LEU A 91 9.93 -11.56 -2.27
CA LEU A 91 8.56 -11.67 -1.76
C LEU A 91 7.81 -12.85 -2.41
N THR A 92 7.98 -13.03 -3.73
CA THR A 92 7.41 -14.17 -4.46
C THR A 92 7.91 -15.50 -3.92
N ALA A 93 9.21 -15.63 -3.69
CA ALA A 93 9.78 -16.86 -3.14
C ALA A 93 9.32 -17.10 -1.69
N GLN A 94 9.17 -16.06 -0.87
CA GLN A 94 8.76 -16.20 0.53
C GLN A 94 7.26 -16.51 0.68
N LEU A 95 6.41 -15.86 -0.12
CA LEU A 95 4.96 -15.96 -0.01
C LEU A 95 4.35 -16.96 -0.98
N GLN A 96 5.13 -17.48 -1.93
CA GLN A 96 4.67 -18.36 -3.01
C GLN A 96 3.56 -17.70 -3.87
N ILE A 97 3.69 -16.39 -4.11
CA ILE A 97 2.75 -15.59 -4.89
C ILE A 97 3.48 -14.94 -6.07
N PRO A 98 2.99 -15.08 -7.32
CA PRO A 98 3.62 -14.48 -8.50
C PRO A 98 3.28 -12.99 -8.61
N PHE A 99 3.86 -12.16 -7.75
CA PHE A 99 3.69 -10.72 -7.82
C PHE A 99 4.17 -10.18 -9.18
N ASN A 100 3.26 -9.60 -9.94
CA ASN A 100 3.48 -9.08 -11.29
C ASN A 100 3.11 -7.60 -11.42
N ALA A 101 2.61 -6.99 -10.33
CA ALA A 101 2.32 -5.56 -10.27
C ALA A 101 2.70 -4.96 -8.91
N LEU A 102 2.98 -3.67 -8.91
CA LEU A 102 3.33 -2.86 -7.76
C LEU A 102 2.72 -1.46 -7.91
N LEU A 103 1.84 -1.10 -6.97
CA LEU A 103 1.39 0.27 -6.81
C LEU A 103 2.23 0.96 -5.73
N VAL A 104 3.04 1.91 -6.15
CA VAL A 104 3.81 2.78 -5.25
C VAL A 104 2.98 4.02 -4.93
N ASN A 105 2.89 4.37 -3.64
CA ASN A 105 2.22 5.58 -3.18
C ASN A 105 3.19 6.44 -2.36
N LEU A 106 3.38 7.69 -2.75
CA LEU A 106 4.09 8.70 -1.97
C LEU A 106 3.09 9.65 -1.34
N TYR A 107 3.02 9.61 -0.01
CA TYR A 107 2.31 10.57 0.82
C TYR A 107 3.32 11.64 1.22
N ARG A 108 3.20 12.84 0.66
CA ARG A 108 4.18 13.93 0.84
C ARG A 108 4.26 14.39 2.30
N ASP A 109 3.12 14.38 2.98
CA ASP A 109 3.00 14.70 4.39
C ASP A 109 1.71 14.09 4.99
N GLY A 110 1.31 14.59 6.17
CA GLY A 110 0.09 14.19 6.85
C GLY A 110 -1.23 14.66 6.23
N HIS A 111 -1.22 15.52 5.20
CA HIS A 111 -2.43 15.93 4.46
C HIS A 111 -2.80 14.93 3.38
N ASP A 112 -1.81 14.24 2.82
CA ASP A 112 -2.02 13.12 1.90
C ASP A 112 -2.60 11.91 2.67
N CYS A 113 -3.57 11.24 2.06
CA CYS A 113 -4.35 10.19 2.71
C CYS A 113 -4.92 9.16 1.73
N MET A 114 -5.42 8.06 2.31
CA MET A 114 -6.26 7.10 1.60
C MET A 114 -7.50 6.82 2.43
N GLY A 115 -8.68 7.00 1.83
CA GLY A 115 -9.97 6.76 2.50
C GLY A 115 -10.19 5.28 2.80
N TRP A 116 -11.34 4.98 3.42
CA TRP A 116 -11.76 3.60 3.63
C TRP A 116 -12.00 2.91 2.28
N HIS A 117 -11.29 1.81 2.03
CA HIS A 117 -11.41 0.99 0.82
C HIS A 117 -11.01 -0.46 1.11
N SER A 118 -11.26 -1.34 0.15
CA SER A 118 -10.63 -2.65 0.04
C SER A 118 -9.91 -2.70 -1.31
N ASP A 119 -8.88 -3.52 -1.42
CA ASP A 119 -8.27 -3.86 -2.71
C ASP A 119 -9.05 -5.04 -3.30
N ASP A 120 -10.27 -4.76 -3.78
CA ASP A 120 -11.25 -5.74 -4.27
C ASP A 120 -11.52 -5.63 -5.78
N GLU A 121 -10.55 -5.10 -6.53
CA GLU A 121 -10.60 -5.06 -7.98
C GLU A 121 -10.71 -6.47 -8.58
N PRO A 122 -11.61 -6.71 -9.56
CA PRO A 122 -11.82 -8.04 -10.15
C PRO A 122 -10.55 -8.73 -10.65
N GLU A 123 -9.60 -7.94 -11.16
CA GLU A 123 -8.32 -8.38 -11.70
C GLU A 123 -7.40 -9.00 -10.63
N LEU A 124 -7.65 -8.73 -9.34
CA LEU A 124 -6.90 -9.33 -8.23
C LEU A 124 -7.48 -10.69 -7.79
N GLY A 125 -8.67 -11.04 -8.29
CA GLY A 125 -9.37 -12.27 -7.93
C GLY A 125 -10.04 -12.22 -6.55
N LYS A 126 -10.57 -13.37 -6.12
CA LYS A 126 -11.47 -13.44 -4.94
C LYS A 126 -10.76 -13.36 -3.59
N GLN A 127 -9.49 -13.78 -3.53
CA GLN A 127 -8.71 -13.87 -2.30
C GLN A 127 -7.27 -13.41 -2.56
N PRO A 128 -7.07 -12.14 -2.96
CA PRO A 128 -5.75 -11.65 -3.31
C PRO A 128 -4.83 -11.68 -2.09
N THR A 129 -3.55 -12.01 -2.34
CA THR A 129 -2.48 -11.76 -1.38
C THR A 129 -1.76 -10.49 -1.79
N ILE A 130 -1.64 -9.56 -0.84
CA ILE A 130 -1.06 -8.24 -1.02
C ILE A 130 0.05 -8.08 0.01
N ALA A 131 1.24 -7.69 -0.44
CA ALA A 131 2.35 -7.34 0.44
C ALA A 131 2.59 -5.83 0.38
N SER A 132 2.45 -5.15 1.53
CA SER A 132 2.62 -3.72 1.69
C SER A 132 3.89 -3.43 2.49
N ILE A 133 4.86 -2.77 1.87
CA ILE A 133 6.10 -2.31 2.54
C ILE A 133 6.03 -0.80 2.75
N SER A 134 6.36 -0.35 3.96
CA SER A 134 6.32 1.06 4.34
C SER A 134 7.74 1.62 4.53
N LEU A 135 8.00 2.80 3.96
CA LEU A 135 9.28 3.50 4.05
C LEU A 135 9.05 4.96 4.47
N GLY A 136 9.98 5.52 5.24
CA GLY A 136 9.90 6.91 5.70
C GLY A 136 8.97 7.09 6.90
N ALA A 137 8.15 8.14 6.90
CA ALA A 137 7.35 8.52 8.06
C ALA A 137 6.34 7.44 8.48
N GLU A 138 6.26 7.20 9.79
CA GLU A 138 5.28 6.27 10.35
C GLU A 138 3.85 6.83 10.23
N ARG A 139 2.90 5.94 9.94
CA ARG A 139 1.48 6.31 9.78
C ARG A 139 0.58 5.29 10.46
N VAL A 140 -0.53 5.79 11.02
CA VAL A 140 -1.58 4.91 11.54
C VAL A 140 -2.35 4.33 10.37
N PHE A 141 -2.34 3.01 10.25
CA PHE A 141 -3.18 2.25 9.34
C PHE A 141 -4.38 1.71 10.11
N LYS A 142 -5.58 2.04 9.65
CA LYS A 142 -6.81 1.60 10.30
C LYS A 142 -7.45 0.46 9.52
N ILE A 143 -7.97 -0.51 10.24
CA ILE A 143 -8.70 -1.66 9.73
C ILE A 143 -10.11 -1.62 10.33
N LYS A 144 -11.14 -1.82 9.51
CA LYS A 144 -12.55 -1.81 9.92
C LYS A 144 -13.29 -2.98 9.30
N HIS A 145 -13.88 -3.85 10.11
CA HIS A 145 -14.73 -4.93 9.62
C HIS A 145 -16.00 -4.35 8.96
N LYS A 146 -16.37 -4.80 7.76
CA LYS A 146 -17.48 -4.25 6.97
C LYS A 146 -18.84 -4.43 7.63
N HIS A 147 -19.09 -5.58 8.26
CA HIS A 147 -20.37 -5.90 8.91
C HIS A 147 -20.47 -5.43 10.36
N THR A 148 -19.52 -5.81 11.23
CA THR A 148 -19.57 -5.47 12.66
C THR A 148 -19.15 -4.03 12.97
N ASN A 149 -18.50 -3.32 12.02
CA ASN A 149 -17.89 -2.00 12.23
C ASN A 149 -16.79 -1.94 13.30
N GLU A 150 -16.33 -3.09 13.78
CA GLU A 150 -15.19 -3.18 14.70
C GLU A 150 -13.93 -2.61 14.03
N GLN A 151 -13.17 -1.83 14.78
CA GLN A 151 -12.00 -1.12 14.29
C GLN A 151 -10.76 -1.48 15.10
N GLN A 152 -9.65 -1.65 14.38
CA GLN A 152 -8.32 -1.77 14.94
C GLN A 152 -7.37 -0.83 14.18
N SER A 153 -6.28 -0.45 14.82
CA SER A 153 -5.28 0.44 14.23
C SER A 153 -3.88 -0.08 14.52
N ILE A 154 -3.00 -0.05 13.54
CA ILE A 154 -1.58 -0.37 13.69
C ILE A 154 -0.74 0.79 13.17
N VAL A 155 0.41 1.05 13.79
CA VAL A 155 1.40 1.98 13.25
C VAL A 155 2.30 1.22 12.28
N LEU A 156 2.29 1.62 11.01
CA LEU A 156 3.20 1.08 10.02
C LEU A 156 4.52 1.84 10.09
N GLN A 157 5.56 1.13 10.51
CA GLN A 157 6.90 1.70 10.73
C GLN A 157 7.72 1.69 9.44
N SER A 158 8.75 2.52 9.37
CA SER A 158 9.74 2.45 8.28
C SER A 158 10.41 1.08 8.25
N GLY A 159 10.47 0.46 7.08
CA GLY A 159 11.04 -0.88 6.89
C GLY A 159 10.10 -2.02 7.30
N SER A 160 8.84 -1.73 7.63
CA SER A 160 7.86 -2.77 7.97
C SER A 160 7.19 -3.38 6.74
N CYS A 161 6.71 -4.62 6.89
CA CYS A 161 5.87 -5.30 5.91
C CYS A 161 4.54 -5.73 6.55
N LEU A 162 3.43 -5.33 5.93
CA LEU A 162 2.08 -5.78 6.23
C LEU A 162 1.61 -6.67 5.08
N VAL A 163 1.27 -7.93 5.35
CA VAL A 163 0.64 -8.83 4.37
C VAL A 163 -0.85 -8.92 4.67
N MET A 164 -1.65 -8.73 3.62
CA MET A 164 -3.10 -8.89 3.63
C MET A 164 -3.48 -10.04 2.69
N ASN A 165 -4.17 -11.06 3.15
CA ASN A 165 -4.48 -12.26 2.38
C ASN A 165 -5.83 -12.90 2.74
N GLY A 166 -6.17 -13.99 2.04
CA GLY A 166 -7.39 -14.75 2.30
C GLY A 166 -8.63 -13.90 2.07
N THR A 167 -9.47 -13.73 3.09
CA THR A 167 -10.71 -12.96 3.00
C THR A 167 -10.56 -11.51 3.45
N SER A 168 -9.33 -11.01 3.68
CA SER A 168 -9.10 -9.67 4.22
C SER A 168 -9.79 -8.58 3.40
N GLN A 169 -9.66 -8.60 2.07
CA GLN A 169 -10.26 -7.58 1.18
C GLN A 169 -11.77 -7.74 1.05
N ARG A 170 -12.29 -8.97 1.23
CA ARG A 170 -13.73 -9.21 1.28
C ARG A 170 -14.34 -8.62 2.55
N ASP A 171 -13.75 -8.90 3.71
CA ASP A 171 -14.39 -8.67 5.02
C ASP A 171 -14.02 -7.32 5.66
N TYR A 172 -12.88 -6.72 5.29
CA TYR A 172 -12.35 -5.52 5.93
C TYR A 172 -12.15 -4.37 4.95
N LEU A 173 -12.45 -3.17 5.42
CA LEU A 173 -11.97 -1.92 4.86
C LEU A 173 -10.69 -1.50 5.58
N HIS A 174 -9.83 -0.78 4.88
CA HIS A 174 -8.66 -0.16 5.48
C HIS A 174 -8.47 1.28 5.00
N SER A 175 -7.76 2.08 5.80
CA SER A 175 -7.49 3.48 5.49
C SER A 175 -6.17 3.98 6.07
N LEU A 176 -5.64 5.03 5.43
CA LEU A 176 -4.52 5.81 5.91
C LEU A 176 -4.99 7.26 6.14
N PRO A 177 -5.58 7.57 7.31
CA PRO A 177 -6.19 8.86 7.58
C PRO A 177 -5.17 10.01 7.60
N LYS A 178 -5.67 11.24 7.42
CA LYS A 178 -4.86 12.46 7.55
C LYS A 178 -4.31 12.59 8.97
N GLN A 179 -3.05 13.02 9.08
CA GLN A 179 -2.35 13.31 10.32
C GLN A 179 -1.66 14.68 10.19
N GLN A 180 -2.43 15.78 10.22
CA GLN A 180 -2.00 17.14 9.83
C GLN A 180 -0.67 17.65 10.42
N LYS A 181 -0.28 17.15 11.60
CA LYS A 181 0.98 17.50 12.28
C LYS A 181 2.21 16.81 11.69
N LEU A 182 2.04 15.73 10.94
CA LEU A 182 3.13 15.01 10.29
C LEU A 182 3.62 15.78 9.06
N LYS A 183 4.91 16.13 9.05
CA LYS A 183 5.55 16.91 7.99
C LYS A 183 6.55 16.13 7.14
N HIS A 184 6.67 14.84 7.40
CA HIS A 184 7.64 13.98 6.72
C HIS A 184 6.94 13.04 5.74
N PRO A 185 7.56 12.77 4.58
CA PRO A 185 7.01 11.90 3.55
C PRO A 185 7.03 10.42 3.94
N ARG A 186 6.10 9.66 3.35
CA ARG A 186 6.03 8.20 3.44
C ARG A 186 5.88 7.62 2.04
N ILE A 187 6.67 6.61 1.71
CA ILE A 187 6.47 5.76 0.54
C ILE A 187 5.88 4.43 0.97
N ASN A 188 4.91 3.95 0.20
CA ASN A 188 4.30 2.64 0.39
C ASN A 188 4.36 1.84 -0.91
N LEU A 189 4.87 0.62 -0.82
CA LEU A 189 4.99 -0.33 -1.91
C LEU A 189 3.94 -1.42 -1.74
N THR A 190 2.90 -1.43 -2.57
CA THR A 190 1.83 -2.45 -2.53
C THR A 190 2.00 -3.44 -3.69
N PHE A 191 2.59 -4.60 -3.40
CA PHE A 191 2.77 -5.69 -4.36
C PHE A 191 1.49 -6.49 -4.52
N ARG A 192 1.15 -6.81 -5.77
CA ARG A 192 -0.09 -7.50 -6.16
C ARG A 192 0.20 -8.56 -7.24
N SER A 193 -0.66 -9.58 -7.27
CA SER A 193 -0.74 -10.55 -8.36
C SER A 193 -2.03 -10.27 -9.12
N ILE A 194 -1.90 -9.83 -10.37
CA ILE A 194 -2.99 -9.53 -11.28
C ILE A 194 -3.20 -10.74 -12.19
N MET A 195 -4.45 -11.17 -12.37
CA MET A 195 -4.85 -12.33 -13.16
C MET A 195 -5.08 -12.01 -14.63
#